data_AF-A0A7V1HDR3-F1
#
_entry.id   AF-A0A7V1HDR3-F1
#
_cell.length_a   1.000
_cell.length_b   1.000
_cell.length_c   1.000
_cell.angle_alpha   90.00
_cell.angle_beta   90.00
_cell.angle_gamma   90.00
#
_symmetry.space_group_name_H-M   'P 1'
#
loop_
_entity.id
_entity.type
_entity.pdbx_description
1 polymer ?
#
loop_
_entity_poly.entity_id
_entity_poly.type
_entity_poly.pdbx_seq_one_letter_code
_entity_poly.pdbx_strand_id
1 'polypeptide(L)'
;MKYDFEHIEKKWQDRWEQQPPAKTKPTGEGKKFYCLDMFPYPSGTGLHVGHWRGYVLSDVYTRIKWLEGYNVLHPMGWDAFGLPAENDAIKKGIHPKENTAKNIARFKKQLKDIAAMYDWDKEVNTTDPNYYKWTQWIFLQIYKAGLAYEANTPINWCPSCLTGLANEEVIDGKCERCDVQVEQKKIRQWILKITDYAQKLLDGLDKLEWAEKVKSMQRNWIGKSGGLQIKYEVVDNTGKTITLQTYTTCPETIFGVTFLVIAPDHPLIDCLITEEKREEADAYCAHVKTIPHDLQ
;
A
#
# COMPACT_ATOMS: atom_id res chain seq x y z
N MET A 1 34.43 37.05 -13.80
CA MET A 1 33.04 37.28 -13.34
C MET A 1 32.62 36.10 -12.47
N LYS A 2 31.92 36.35 -11.37
CA LYS A 2 31.32 35.31 -10.52
C LYS A 2 29.97 34.91 -11.13
N TYR A 3 29.61 33.63 -11.07
CA TYR A 3 28.29 33.15 -11.49
C TYR A 3 27.21 33.67 -10.54
N ASP A 4 26.31 34.53 -11.05
CA ASP A 4 25.19 35.12 -10.31
C ASP A 4 23.92 34.29 -10.55
N PHE A 5 23.80 33.18 -9.80
CA PHE A 5 22.68 32.26 -9.95
C PHE A 5 21.36 32.88 -9.49
N GLU A 6 21.35 33.76 -8.50
CA GLU A 6 20.12 34.37 -7.96
C GLU A 6 19.37 35.15 -9.05
N HIS A 7 20.08 35.98 -9.81
CA HIS A 7 19.48 36.72 -10.91
C HIS A 7 19.11 35.82 -12.10
N ILE A 8 19.99 34.88 -12.46
CA ILE A 8 19.79 34.00 -13.63
C ILE A 8 18.62 33.04 -13.42
N GLU A 9 18.54 32.38 -12.27
CA GLU A 9 17.48 31.43 -11.94
C GLU A 9 16.12 32.13 -11.90
N LYS A 10 16.03 33.30 -11.23
CA LYS A 10 14.79 34.07 -11.15
C LYS A 10 14.26 34.46 -12.53
N LYS A 11 15.14 34.94 -13.42
CA LYS A 11 14.79 35.26 -14.80
C LYS A 11 14.16 34.07 -15.55
N TRP A 12 14.73 32.88 -15.42
CA TRP A 12 14.23 31.69 -16.12
C TRP A 12 12.97 31.11 -15.49
N GLN A 13 12.87 31.11 -14.16
CA GLN A 13 11.64 30.77 -13.43
C GLN A 13 10.47 31.63 -13.91
N ASP A 14 10.64 32.96 -13.93
CA ASP A 14 9.58 33.90 -14.35
C ASP A 14 9.18 33.68 -15.81
N ARG A 15 10.16 33.45 -16.69
CA ARG A 15 9.89 33.14 -18.11
C ARG A 15 9.10 31.85 -18.27
N TRP A 16 9.49 30.78 -17.58
CA TRP A 16 8.84 29.47 -17.71
C TRP A 16 7.50 29.40 -16.97
N GLU A 17 7.26 30.24 -15.97
CA GLU A 17 5.93 30.35 -15.36
C GLU A 17 4.94 31.03 -16.34
N GLN A 18 5.38 32.06 -17.07
CA GLN A 18 4.55 32.74 -18.08
C GLN A 18 4.42 31.93 -19.38
N GLN A 19 5.48 31.24 -19.77
CA GLN A 19 5.55 30.44 -20.99
C GLN A 19 6.13 29.06 -20.66
N PRO A 20 5.30 28.14 -20.13
CA PRO A 20 5.74 26.80 -19.76
C PRO A 20 6.40 26.10 -20.95
N PRO A 21 7.63 25.58 -20.79
CA PRO A 21 8.36 24.94 -21.88
C PRO A 21 7.60 23.72 -22.40
N ALA A 22 7.04 22.91 -21.50
CA ALA A 22 6.17 21.79 -21.83
C ALA A 22 4.79 21.98 -21.18
N LYS A 23 3.75 21.86 -22.00
CA LYS A 23 2.35 21.74 -21.57
C LYS A 23 1.72 20.64 -22.40
N THR A 24 1.13 19.63 -21.75
CA THR A 24 0.61 18.46 -22.43
C THR A 24 -0.52 18.86 -23.36
N LYS A 25 -0.48 18.43 -24.62
CA LYS A 25 -1.55 18.68 -25.59
C LYS A 25 -2.32 17.40 -25.87
N PRO A 26 -3.66 17.37 -25.83
CA PRO A 26 -4.44 16.17 -26.15
C PRO A 26 -4.58 15.99 -27.67
N THR A 27 -3.46 15.94 -28.40
CA THR A 27 -3.46 15.92 -29.88
C THR A 27 -3.85 14.57 -30.46
N GLY A 28 -3.78 13.48 -29.69
CA GLY A 28 -3.95 12.11 -30.21
C GLY A 28 -2.79 11.63 -31.10
N GLU A 29 -2.07 12.55 -31.73
CA GLU A 29 -0.99 12.34 -32.70
C GLU A 29 0.40 12.67 -32.12
N GLY A 30 1.45 12.23 -32.82
CA GLY A 30 2.86 12.52 -32.48
C GLY A 30 3.46 11.59 -31.42
N LYS A 31 4.75 11.81 -31.13
CA LYS A 31 5.48 11.08 -30.09
C LYS A 31 4.96 11.51 -28.71
N LYS A 32 4.58 10.55 -27.86
CA LYS A 32 4.05 10.81 -26.50
C LYS A 32 5.01 10.26 -25.47
N PHE A 33 5.15 10.97 -24.35
CA PHE A 33 5.92 10.50 -23.21
C PHE A 33 5.20 10.84 -21.92
N TYR A 34 5.03 9.86 -21.04
CA TYR A 34 4.45 10.07 -19.71
C TYR A 34 5.55 9.82 -18.68
N CYS A 35 6.03 10.91 -18.07
CA CYS A 35 6.91 10.84 -16.91
C CYS A 35 6.06 11.00 -15.64
N LEU A 36 6.16 10.08 -14.69
CA LEU A 36 5.41 10.15 -13.46
C LEU A 36 6.31 9.89 -12.27
N ASP A 37 6.25 10.79 -11.30
CA ASP A 37 6.83 10.61 -9.99
C ASP A 37 5.81 10.00 -9.02
N MET A 38 6.29 9.27 -8.01
CA MET A 38 5.48 9.03 -6.82
C MET A 38 5.26 10.39 -6.13
N PHE A 39 4.05 10.93 -6.29
CA PHE A 39 3.64 12.20 -5.69
C PHE A 39 3.74 12.15 -4.15
N PRO A 40 4.10 13.25 -3.48
CA PRO A 40 4.49 13.21 -2.08
C PRO A 40 3.29 13.22 -1.14
N TYR A 41 3.48 12.63 0.04
CA TYR A 41 2.63 12.91 1.18
C TYR A 41 2.92 14.34 1.68
N PRO A 42 1.92 15.24 1.78
CA PRO A 42 2.10 16.60 2.28
C PRO A 42 2.17 16.59 3.82
N SER A 43 3.25 16.00 4.34
CA SER A 43 3.55 15.84 5.76
C SER A 43 4.97 16.33 6.07
N GLY A 44 5.30 16.50 7.35
CA GLY A 44 6.61 16.98 7.76
C GLY A 44 6.79 18.48 7.51
N THR A 45 8.04 18.90 7.30
CA THR A 45 8.36 20.32 7.13
C THR A 45 8.41 20.75 5.67
N GLY A 46 8.54 19.86 4.70
CA GLY A 46 8.83 20.27 3.32
C GLY A 46 9.38 19.10 2.51
N LEU A 47 9.59 19.34 1.22
CA LEU A 47 10.43 18.47 0.41
C LEU A 47 11.86 18.47 0.94
N HIS A 48 12.41 17.28 1.17
CA HIS A 48 13.78 17.03 1.62
C HIS A 48 14.63 16.39 0.50
N VAL A 49 15.95 16.27 0.72
CA VAL A 49 16.93 15.73 -0.25
C VAL A 49 16.55 14.38 -0.88
N GLY A 50 15.91 13.49 -0.11
CA GLY A 50 15.35 12.24 -0.65
C GLY A 50 14.32 12.43 -1.78
N HIS A 51 13.42 13.41 -1.66
CA HIS A 51 12.45 13.75 -2.72
C HIS A 51 13.16 14.28 -3.96
N TRP A 52 14.13 15.18 -3.76
CA TRP A 52 14.89 15.80 -4.84
C TRP A 52 15.65 14.79 -5.68
N ARG A 53 16.16 13.71 -5.07
CA ARG A 53 16.84 12.63 -5.79
C ARG A 53 15.95 12.03 -6.89
N GLY A 54 14.66 11.84 -6.64
CA GLY A 54 13.71 11.35 -7.64
C GLY A 54 13.30 12.45 -8.61
N TYR A 55 12.79 13.56 -8.07
CA TYR A 55 12.12 14.60 -8.86
C TYR A 55 13.06 15.36 -9.81
N VAL A 56 14.36 15.47 -9.48
CA VAL A 56 15.35 16.07 -10.38
C VAL A 56 15.65 15.14 -11.56
N LEU A 57 15.71 13.82 -11.33
CA LEU A 57 15.97 12.86 -12.40
C LEU A 57 14.81 12.79 -13.40
N SER A 58 13.57 12.80 -12.90
CA SER A 58 12.39 12.87 -13.76
C SER A 58 12.33 14.20 -14.51
N ASP A 59 12.57 15.35 -13.86
CA ASP A 59 12.63 16.65 -14.53
C ASP A 59 13.66 16.69 -15.67
N VAL A 60 14.89 16.23 -15.43
CA VAL A 60 15.95 16.16 -16.45
C VAL A 60 15.51 15.29 -17.63
N TYR A 61 14.96 14.10 -17.35
CA TYR A 61 14.52 13.19 -18.41
C TYR A 61 13.33 13.73 -19.21
N THR A 62 12.38 14.37 -18.52
CA THR A 62 11.25 15.08 -19.13
C THR A 62 11.75 16.18 -20.08
N ARG A 63 12.73 16.98 -19.68
CA ARG A 63 13.34 18.02 -20.54
C ARG A 63 14.01 17.42 -21.78
N ILE A 64 14.73 16.32 -21.63
CA ILE A 64 15.33 15.61 -22.77
C ILE A 64 14.24 15.17 -23.75
N LYS A 65 13.17 14.53 -23.26
CA LYS A 65 12.06 14.06 -24.10
C LYS A 65 11.33 15.21 -24.78
N TRP A 66 11.14 16.32 -24.07
CA TRP A 66 10.58 17.53 -24.65
C TRP A 66 11.47 18.09 -25.78
N LEU A 67 12.79 18.17 -25.60
CA LEU A 67 13.75 18.60 -26.62
C LEU A 67 13.80 17.64 -27.84
N GLU A 68 13.57 16.35 -27.62
CA GLU A 68 13.42 15.33 -28.68
C GLU A 68 12.08 15.45 -29.45
N GLY A 69 11.24 16.42 -29.11
CA GLY A 69 9.96 16.70 -29.76
C GLY A 69 8.80 15.82 -29.28
N TYR A 70 8.91 15.17 -28.12
CA TYR A 70 7.78 14.45 -27.53
C TYR A 70 6.76 15.42 -26.94
N ASN A 71 5.48 15.07 -27.08
CA ASN A 71 4.40 15.62 -26.28
C ASN A 71 4.44 14.96 -24.89
N VAL A 72 5.02 15.68 -23.94
CA VAL A 72 5.30 15.15 -22.59
C VAL A 72 4.15 15.49 -21.64
N LEU A 73 3.64 14.47 -20.94
CA LEU A 73 2.86 14.61 -19.71
C LEU A 73 3.79 14.33 -18.53
N HIS A 74 4.03 15.35 -17.71
CA HIS A 74 4.74 15.23 -16.43
C HIS A 74 3.91 15.94 -15.36
N PRO A 75 2.94 15.24 -14.75
CA PRO A 75 2.05 15.83 -13.77
C PRO A 75 2.66 15.76 -12.38
N MET A 76 2.11 16.54 -11.47
CA MET A 76 2.36 16.42 -10.03
C MET A 76 1.04 16.46 -9.29
N GLY A 77 0.99 15.93 -8.07
CA GLY A 77 -0.15 16.04 -7.20
C GLY A 77 0.23 15.86 -5.75
N TRP A 78 -0.76 15.62 -4.91
CA TRP A 78 -0.57 15.52 -3.48
C TRP A 78 -1.33 14.31 -2.94
N ASP A 79 -0.59 13.37 -2.35
CA ASP A 79 -1.19 12.24 -1.65
C ASP A 79 -1.58 12.66 -0.23
N ALA A 80 -2.69 13.36 -0.15
CA ALA A 80 -3.06 14.23 0.96
C ALA A 80 -3.98 13.59 2.00
N PHE A 81 -4.53 12.40 1.73
CA PHE A 81 -5.41 11.68 2.66
C PHE A 81 -4.64 10.61 3.47
N GLY A 82 -5.30 10.11 4.52
CA GLY A 82 -4.80 9.00 5.30
C GLY A 82 -3.75 9.37 6.34
N LEU A 83 -3.15 8.32 6.91
CA LEU A 83 -2.27 8.39 8.07
C LEU A 83 -1.10 9.37 7.97
N PRO A 84 -0.37 9.52 6.84
CA PRO A 84 0.81 10.38 6.85
C PRO A 84 0.49 11.88 7.02
N ALA A 85 -0.54 12.39 6.36
CA ALA A 85 -0.97 13.79 6.49
C ALA A 85 -1.67 14.04 7.84
N GLU A 86 -2.52 13.11 8.27
CA GLU A 86 -3.26 13.21 9.52
C GLU A 86 -2.34 13.14 10.75
N ASN A 87 -1.42 12.17 10.82
CA ASN A 87 -0.49 12.04 11.95
C ASN A 87 0.44 13.25 12.08
N ASP A 88 0.88 13.84 10.97
CA ASP A 88 1.65 15.08 10.99
C ASP A 88 0.85 16.25 11.56
N ALA A 89 -0.42 16.35 11.19
CA ALA A 89 -1.32 17.39 11.69
C ALA A 89 -1.60 17.23 13.20
N ILE A 90 -1.86 15.99 13.65
CA ILE A 90 -2.04 15.65 15.07
C ILE A 90 -0.80 16.02 15.89
N LYS A 91 0.40 15.65 15.42
CA LYS A 91 1.67 16.00 16.09
C LYS A 91 1.87 17.50 16.27
N LYS A 92 1.37 18.30 15.32
CA LYS A 92 1.45 19.76 15.33
C LYS A 92 0.28 20.43 16.08
N GLY A 93 -0.75 19.68 16.47
CA GLY A 93 -1.98 20.22 17.04
C GLY A 93 -2.78 21.10 16.07
N ILE A 94 -2.72 20.82 14.76
CA ILE A 94 -3.39 21.58 13.71
C ILE A 94 -4.42 20.68 13.03
N HIS A 95 -5.56 21.26 12.61
CA HIS A 95 -6.56 20.50 11.85
C HIS A 95 -5.96 19.95 10.53
N PRO A 96 -6.16 18.67 10.15
CA PRO A 96 -5.53 18.06 8.97
C PRO A 96 -5.74 18.84 7.67
N LYS A 97 -6.95 19.35 7.43
CA LYS A 97 -7.25 20.20 6.26
C LYS A 97 -6.34 21.43 6.16
N GLU A 98 -6.09 22.11 7.27
CA GLU A 98 -5.28 23.33 7.28
C GLU A 98 -3.78 23.01 7.17
N ASN A 99 -3.32 22.01 7.91
CA ASN A 99 -1.92 21.58 7.87
C ASN A 99 -1.55 21.06 6.47
N THR A 100 -2.41 20.25 5.87
CA THR A 100 -2.24 19.73 4.52
C THR A 100 -2.18 20.84 3.48
N ALA A 101 -3.09 21.83 3.53
CA ALA A 101 -3.05 22.97 2.62
C ALA A 101 -1.74 23.79 2.76
N LYS A 102 -1.27 24.01 4.00
CA LYS A 102 0.01 24.69 4.27
C LYS A 102 1.20 23.91 3.71
N ASN A 103 1.24 22.60 3.91
CA ASN A 103 2.30 21.74 3.41
C ASN A 103 2.30 21.69 1.87
N ILE A 104 1.14 21.51 1.23
CA ILE A 104 1.00 21.55 -0.23
C ILE A 104 1.53 22.88 -0.80
N ALA A 105 1.13 24.02 -0.23
CA ALA A 105 1.60 25.33 -0.68
C ALA A 105 3.13 25.44 -0.59
N ARG A 106 3.73 24.94 0.51
CA ARG A 106 5.18 24.93 0.69
C ARG A 106 5.87 24.01 -0.31
N PHE A 107 5.38 22.80 -0.52
CA PHE A 107 5.98 21.82 -1.44
C PHE A 107 5.91 22.34 -2.87
N LYS A 108 4.75 22.88 -3.27
CA LYS A 108 4.57 23.51 -4.58
C LYS A 108 5.53 24.68 -4.80
N LYS A 109 5.71 25.53 -3.79
CA LYS A 109 6.71 26.61 -3.84
C LYS A 109 8.11 26.05 -4.06
N GLN A 110 8.52 25.04 -3.29
CA GLN A 110 9.84 24.42 -3.44
C GLN A 110 10.05 23.85 -4.85
N LEU A 111 9.06 23.17 -5.44
CA LEU A 111 9.14 22.65 -6.81
C LEU A 111 9.23 23.79 -7.85
N LYS A 112 8.52 24.90 -7.62
CA LYS A 112 8.63 26.10 -8.45
C LYS A 112 9.98 26.81 -8.31
N ASP A 113 10.57 26.81 -7.11
CA ASP A 113 11.89 27.40 -6.86
C ASP A 113 13.00 26.70 -7.68
N ILE A 114 12.84 25.42 -8.06
CA ILE A 114 13.76 24.73 -8.98
C ILE A 114 13.30 24.77 -10.45
N ALA A 115 12.21 25.48 -10.72
CA ALA A 115 11.55 25.55 -12.02
C ALA A 115 11.25 24.17 -12.65
N ALA A 116 10.87 23.19 -11.81
CA ALA A 116 10.57 21.83 -12.26
C ALA A 116 9.45 21.83 -13.31
N MET A 117 9.62 21.03 -14.35
CA MET A 117 8.79 21.00 -15.55
C MET A 117 7.55 20.15 -15.37
N TYR A 118 6.66 20.58 -14.47
CA TYR A 118 5.36 19.96 -14.25
C TYR A 118 4.23 20.66 -15.01
N ASP A 119 3.28 19.87 -15.51
CA ASP A 119 2.00 20.35 -16.04
C ASP A 119 1.02 20.59 -14.88
N TRP A 120 1.08 21.79 -14.30
CA TRP A 120 0.24 22.19 -13.17
C TRP A 120 -1.26 22.25 -13.51
N ASP A 121 -1.65 22.24 -14.79
CA ASP A 121 -3.06 22.08 -15.19
C ASP A 121 -3.57 20.65 -14.99
N LYS A 122 -2.68 19.71 -14.65
CA LYS A 122 -3.00 18.31 -14.33
C LYS A 122 -2.76 18.01 -12.85
N GLU A 123 -2.65 19.05 -12.02
CA GLU A 123 -2.51 18.91 -10.58
C GLU A 123 -3.71 18.20 -9.96
N VAL A 124 -3.45 17.26 -9.06
CA VAL A 124 -4.48 16.56 -8.29
C VAL A 124 -4.17 16.62 -6.80
N ASN A 125 -5.22 16.61 -5.98
CA ASN A 125 -5.14 16.52 -4.53
C ASN A 125 -6.13 15.46 -4.06
N THR A 126 -5.67 14.41 -3.39
CA THR A 126 -6.54 13.29 -3.01
C THR A 126 -7.62 13.68 -1.99
N THR A 127 -7.47 14.82 -1.29
CA THR A 127 -8.48 15.37 -0.36
C THR A 127 -9.53 16.26 -1.04
N ASP A 128 -9.40 16.57 -2.32
CA ASP A 128 -10.39 17.37 -3.06
C ASP A 128 -11.66 16.51 -3.30
N PRO A 129 -12.88 17.01 -2.98
CA PRO A 129 -14.13 16.35 -3.34
C PRO A 129 -14.25 15.99 -4.82
N ASN A 130 -13.65 16.78 -5.72
CA ASN A 130 -13.61 16.48 -7.15
C ASN A 130 -12.69 15.31 -7.51
N TYR A 131 -11.80 14.92 -6.61
CA TYR A 131 -10.97 13.73 -6.73
C TYR A 131 -11.64 12.53 -6.06
N TYR A 132 -11.88 12.59 -4.74
CA TYR A 132 -12.29 11.39 -3.99
C TYR A 132 -13.72 10.92 -4.33
N LYS A 133 -14.56 11.75 -4.98
CA LYS A 133 -15.84 11.27 -5.56
C LYS A 133 -15.61 10.13 -6.56
N TRP A 134 -14.48 10.14 -7.26
CA TRP A 134 -14.11 9.06 -8.17
C TRP A 134 -13.58 7.85 -7.43
N THR A 135 -12.87 8.03 -6.31
CA THR A 135 -12.51 6.92 -5.41
C THR A 135 -13.77 6.21 -4.89
N GLN A 136 -14.78 6.97 -4.45
CA GLN A 136 -16.09 6.43 -4.05
C GLN A 136 -16.78 5.71 -5.21
N TRP A 137 -16.78 6.31 -6.41
CA TRP A 137 -17.38 5.70 -7.60
C TRP A 137 -16.69 4.39 -8.01
N ILE A 138 -15.35 4.34 -7.99
CA ILE A 138 -14.55 3.13 -8.27
C ILE A 138 -14.86 2.05 -7.23
N PHE A 139 -14.90 2.41 -5.95
CA PHE A 139 -15.28 1.48 -4.88
C PHE A 139 -16.67 0.87 -5.15
N LEU A 140 -17.65 1.67 -5.56
CA LEU A 140 -18.98 1.16 -5.92
C LEU A 140 -18.93 0.21 -7.12
N GLN A 141 -18.05 0.42 -8.11
CA GLN A 141 -17.89 -0.54 -9.21
C GLN A 141 -17.29 -1.86 -8.73
N ILE A 142 -16.25 -1.79 -7.90
CA ILE A 142 -15.59 -2.97 -7.31
C ILE A 142 -16.59 -3.75 -6.44
N TYR A 143 -17.40 -3.05 -5.65
CA TYR A 143 -18.47 -3.64 -4.83
C TYR A 143 -19.53 -4.33 -5.70
N LYS A 144 -20.04 -3.65 -6.74
CA LYS A 144 -21.02 -4.24 -7.68
C LYS A 144 -20.48 -5.45 -8.43
N ALA A 145 -19.17 -5.50 -8.68
CA ALA A 145 -18.50 -6.64 -9.28
C ALA A 145 -18.25 -7.80 -8.28
N GLY A 146 -18.66 -7.67 -7.01
CA GLY A 146 -18.44 -8.68 -5.98
C GLY A 146 -16.99 -8.79 -5.49
N LEU A 147 -16.17 -7.78 -5.80
CA LEU A 147 -14.73 -7.71 -5.46
C LEU A 147 -14.45 -6.90 -4.19
N ALA A 148 -15.44 -6.19 -3.65
CA ALA A 148 -15.41 -5.60 -2.31
C ALA A 148 -16.52 -6.21 -1.46
N TYR A 149 -16.22 -6.60 -0.22
CA TYR A 149 -17.20 -7.17 0.70
C TYR A 149 -16.83 -6.84 2.15
N GLU A 150 -17.80 -6.96 3.05
CA GLU A 150 -17.56 -6.82 4.49
C GLU A 150 -17.36 -8.19 5.12
N ALA A 151 -16.40 -8.29 6.04
CA ALA A 151 -16.18 -9.49 6.84
C ALA A 151 -15.82 -9.12 8.27
N ASN A 152 -16.17 -10.01 9.21
CA ASN A 152 -15.72 -9.92 10.59
C ASN A 152 -14.55 -10.89 10.80
N THR A 153 -13.34 -10.40 10.54
CA THR A 153 -12.10 -11.19 10.53
C THR A 153 -11.08 -10.56 11.48
N PRO A 154 -10.11 -11.33 12.02
CA PRO A 154 -8.92 -10.75 12.61
C PRO A 154 -8.21 -9.82 11.60
N ILE A 155 -7.81 -8.66 12.07
CA ILE A 155 -7.02 -7.67 11.32
C ILE A 155 -5.82 -7.25 12.17
N ASN A 156 -4.79 -6.75 11.50
CA ASN A 156 -3.72 -5.97 12.11
C ASN A 156 -4.29 -4.65 12.64
N TRP A 157 -4.06 -4.35 13.91
CA TRP A 157 -4.47 -3.11 14.57
C TRP A 157 -3.25 -2.39 15.15
N CYS A 158 -3.08 -1.12 14.82
CA CYS A 158 -2.06 -0.29 15.45
C CYS A 158 -2.65 0.43 16.68
N PRO A 159 -2.19 0.16 17.91
CA PRO A 159 -2.72 0.82 19.10
C PRO A 159 -2.33 2.31 19.20
N SER A 160 -1.26 2.73 18.51
CA SER A 160 -0.86 4.13 18.46
C SER A 160 -1.64 4.94 17.40
N CYS A 161 -1.85 4.39 16.21
CA CYS A 161 -2.62 5.05 15.15
C CYS A 161 -4.14 4.86 15.31
N LEU A 162 -4.58 3.95 16.19
CA LEU A 162 -5.99 3.66 16.45
C LEU A 162 -6.78 3.28 15.19
N THR A 163 -6.15 2.49 14.30
CA THR A 163 -6.76 2.02 13.06
C THR A 163 -6.32 0.60 12.74
N GLY A 164 -7.12 -0.06 11.88
CA GLY A 164 -6.68 -1.27 11.18
C GLY A 164 -5.61 -0.95 10.15
N LEU A 165 -4.70 -1.90 9.95
CA LEU A 165 -3.63 -1.86 8.94
C LEU A 165 -3.82 -3.01 7.96
N ALA A 166 -3.48 -2.78 6.69
CA ALA A 166 -3.31 -3.88 5.73
C ALA A 166 -2.10 -4.75 6.13
N ASN A 167 -2.02 -5.98 5.59
CA ASN A 167 -0.85 -6.83 5.82
C ASN A 167 0.44 -6.17 5.29
N GLU A 168 0.32 -5.43 4.20
CA GLU A 168 1.41 -4.69 3.56
C GLU A 168 1.94 -3.52 4.42
N GLU A 169 1.17 -3.05 5.40
CA GLU A 169 1.53 -1.97 6.31
C GLU A 169 2.16 -2.48 7.62
N VAL A 170 2.41 -3.79 7.72
CA VAL A 170 3.08 -4.43 8.86
C VAL A 170 4.46 -4.93 8.44
N ILE A 171 5.49 -4.37 9.07
CA ILE A 171 6.90 -4.70 8.83
C ILE A 171 7.48 -5.25 10.13
N ASP A 172 7.94 -6.50 10.11
CA ASP A 172 8.49 -7.19 11.29
C ASP A 172 7.57 -7.06 12.52
N GLY A 173 6.27 -7.30 12.33
CA GLY A 173 5.25 -7.21 13.39
C GLY A 173 4.83 -5.81 13.82
N LYS A 174 5.40 -4.76 13.21
CA LYS A 174 5.22 -3.38 13.62
C LYS A 174 4.56 -2.56 12.53
N CYS A 175 3.88 -1.49 12.95
CA CYS A 175 3.30 -0.52 12.04
C CYS A 175 4.41 0.18 11.23
N GLU A 176 4.31 0.18 9.89
CA GLU A 176 5.29 0.79 8.99
C GLU A 176 5.55 2.30 9.25
N ARG A 177 4.66 2.97 9.99
CA ARG A 177 4.70 4.44 10.19
C ARG A 177 5.21 4.87 11.56
N CYS A 178 4.91 4.10 12.60
CA CYS A 178 5.20 4.50 13.99
C CYS A 178 6.01 3.46 14.76
N ASP A 179 6.38 2.33 14.13
CA ASP A 179 7.20 1.26 14.69
C ASP A 179 6.61 0.59 15.95
N VAL A 180 5.35 0.87 16.29
CA VAL A 180 4.65 0.25 17.41
C VAL A 180 4.19 -1.15 17.01
N GLN A 181 4.31 -2.10 17.94
CA GLN A 181 3.86 -3.48 17.76
C GLN A 181 2.37 -3.52 17.41
N VAL A 182 2.04 -4.30 16.39
CA VAL A 182 0.67 -4.52 15.94
C VAL A 182 -0.01 -5.58 16.81
N GLU A 183 -1.28 -5.35 17.09
CA GLU A 183 -2.17 -6.29 17.77
C GLU A 183 -3.15 -6.92 16.78
N GLN A 184 -3.69 -8.09 17.09
CA GLN A 184 -4.82 -8.66 16.34
C GLN A 184 -6.15 -8.24 16.96
N LYS A 185 -7.07 -7.72 16.14
CA LYS A 185 -8.45 -7.43 16.57
C LYS A 185 -9.46 -8.01 15.59
N LYS A 186 -10.50 -8.65 16.12
CA LYS A 186 -11.61 -9.15 15.31
C LYS A 186 -12.66 -8.05 15.15
N ILE A 187 -12.70 -7.42 13.98
CA ILE A 187 -13.55 -6.26 13.70
C ILE A 187 -14.19 -6.43 12.32
N ARG A 188 -15.42 -5.90 12.16
CA ARG A 188 -16.09 -5.80 10.86
C ARG A 188 -15.38 -4.76 9.99
N GLN A 189 -14.84 -5.18 8.84
CA GLN A 189 -14.13 -4.30 7.91
C GLN A 189 -14.43 -4.63 6.45
N TRP A 190 -14.11 -3.68 5.57
CA TRP A 190 -14.12 -3.84 4.12
C TRP A 190 -12.87 -4.56 3.63
N ILE A 191 -13.05 -5.56 2.77
CA ILE A 191 -11.98 -6.33 2.15
C ILE A 191 -12.11 -6.24 0.63
N LEU A 192 -10.98 -6.05 -0.05
CA LEU A 192 -10.88 -6.14 -1.50
C LEU A 192 -10.31 -7.50 -1.90
N LYS A 193 -10.96 -8.21 -2.81
CA LYS A 193 -10.57 -9.55 -3.29
C LYS A 193 -9.40 -9.49 -4.27
N ILE A 194 -8.26 -8.92 -3.84
CA ILE A 194 -7.03 -8.90 -4.63
C ILE A 194 -6.51 -10.33 -4.91
N THR A 195 -6.83 -11.28 -4.04
CA THR A 195 -6.49 -12.71 -4.19
C THR A 195 -7.12 -13.34 -5.44
N ASP A 196 -8.30 -12.88 -5.88
CA ASP A 196 -8.92 -13.33 -7.15
C ASP A 196 -8.06 -12.95 -8.37
N TYR A 197 -7.16 -11.98 -8.20
CA TYR A 197 -6.21 -11.51 -9.23
C TYR A 197 -4.78 -12.02 -9.02
N ALA A 198 -4.50 -12.83 -8.00
CA ALA A 198 -3.14 -13.25 -7.64
C ALA A 198 -2.37 -13.88 -8.81
N GLN A 199 -3.02 -14.77 -9.58
CA GLN A 199 -2.38 -15.39 -10.75
C GLN A 199 -2.06 -14.36 -11.83
N LYS A 200 -3.01 -13.46 -12.12
CA LYS A 200 -2.83 -12.41 -13.13
C LYS A 200 -1.72 -11.42 -12.74
N LEU A 201 -1.60 -11.11 -11.45
CA LEU A 201 -0.53 -10.27 -10.91
C LEU A 201 0.83 -10.96 -11.09
N LEU A 202 0.93 -12.24 -10.77
CA LEU A 202 2.16 -13.04 -10.98
C LEU A 202 2.55 -13.09 -12.46
N ASP A 203 1.63 -13.48 -13.34
CA ASP A 203 1.88 -13.57 -14.78
C ASP A 203 2.19 -12.20 -15.41
N GLY A 204 1.70 -11.13 -14.79
CA GLY A 204 1.98 -9.76 -15.19
C GLY A 204 3.43 -9.37 -14.98
N LEU A 205 4.10 -9.88 -13.92
CA LEU A 205 5.47 -9.50 -13.58
C LEU A 205 6.48 -9.85 -14.68
N ASP A 206 6.25 -10.94 -15.40
CA ASP A 206 7.13 -11.40 -16.48
C ASP A 206 7.05 -10.49 -17.73
N LYS A 207 6.02 -9.64 -17.81
CA LYS A 207 5.80 -8.70 -18.92
C LYS A 207 6.31 -7.28 -18.62
N LEU A 208 6.82 -7.04 -17.42
CA LEU A 208 7.25 -5.72 -16.96
C LEU A 208 8.76 -5.54 -17.13
N GLU A 209 9.15 -4.38 -17.66
CA GLU A 209 10.55 -3.92 -17.70
C GLU A 209 10.94 -3.27 -16.35
N TRP A 210 10.82 -4.03 -15.27
CA TRP A 210 11.10 -3.59 -13.89
C TRP A 210 12.34 -4.29 -13.34
N ALA A 211 12.96 -3.67 -12.32
CA ALA A 211 14.09 -4.28 -11.63
C ALA A 211 13.69 -5.63 -11.00
N GLU A 212 14.49 -6.67 -11.22
CA GLU A 212 14.19 -8.03 -10.73
C GLU A 212 14.03 -8.08 -9.21
N LYS A 213 14.72 -7.23 -8.45
CA LYS A 213 14.50 -7.12 -7.00
C LYS A 213 13.03 -6.82 -6.66
N VAL A 214 12.39 -5.89 -7.37
CA VAL A 214 10.98 -5.52 -7.13
C VAL A 214 10.05 -6.66 -7.53
N LYS A 215 10.30 -7.30 -8.69
CA LYS A 215 9.50 -8.45 -9.12
C LYS A 215 9.60 -9.61 -8.13
N SER A 216 10.80 -9.94 -7.66
CA SER A 216 11.02 -11.01 -6.69
C SER A 216 10.35 -10.72 -5.35
N MET A 217 10.39 -9.47 -4.86
CA MET A 217 9.64 -9.08 -3.66
C MET A 217 8.13 -9.34 -3.83
N GLN A 218 7.55 -8.99 -4.97
CA GLN A 218 6.12 -9.24 -5.23
C GLN A 218 5.79 -10.73 -5.41
N ARG A 219 6.64 -11.51 -6.09
CA ARG A 219 6.46 -12.97 -6.21
C ARG A 219 6.44 -13.63 -4.84
N ASN A 220 7.37 -13.24 -3.97
CA ASN A 220 7.46 -13.76 -2.61
C ASN A 220 6.25 -13.32 -1.76
N TRP A 221 5.80 -12.07 -1.91
CA TRP A 221 4.64 -11.56 -1.20
C TRP A 221 3.34 -12.28 -1.60
N ILE A 222 3.14 -12.53 -2.89
CA ILE A 222 1.96 -13.28 -3.38
C ILE A 222 2.04 -14.75 -2.96
N GLY A 223 3.25 -15.33 -2.90
CA GLY A 223 3.50 -16.60 -2.21
C GLY A 223 2.73 -17.80 -2.75
N LYS A 224 2.52 -17.90 -4.08
CA LYS A 224 1.77 -19.00 -4.67
C LYS A 224 2.46 -20.34 -4.40
N SER A 225 1.77 -21.22 -3.69
CA SER A 225 2.14 -22.63 -3.51
C SER A 225 1.12 -23.55 -4.20
N GLY A 226 1.59 -24.68 -4.72
CA GLY A 226 0.74 -25.75 -5.24
C GLY A 226 0.79 -26.95 -4.31
N GLY A 227 -0.36 -27.56 -4.06
CA GLY A 227 -0.46 -28.68 -3.12
C GLY A 227 -1.83 -29.36 -3.19
N LEU A 228 -2.05 -30.31 -2.27
CA LEU A 228 -3.31 -31.03 -2.14
C LEU A 228 -4.00 -30.67 -0.83
N GLN A 229 -5.34 -30.67 -0.88
CA GLN A 229 -6.17 -30.67 0.31
C GLN A 229 -6.48 -32.10 0.70
N ILE A 230 -6.17 -32.47 1.94
CA ILE A 230 -6.40 -33.82 2.47
C ILE A 230 -7.49 -33.72 3.54
N LYS A 231 -8.49 -34.60 3.44
CA LYS A 231 -9.59 -34.70 4.40
C LYS A 231 -9.33 -35.85 5.36
N TYR A 232 -9.32 -35.54 6.64
CA TYR A 232 -9.21 -36.51 7.73
C TYR A 232 -10.55 -36.61 8.44
N GLU A 233 -10.99 -37.83 8.69
CA GLU A 233 -12.10 -38.07 9.61
C GLU A 233 -11.53 -38.12 11.03
N VAL A 234 -12.02 -37.23 11.89
CA VAL A 234 -11.62 -37.13 13.29
C VAL A 234 -12.86 -37.22 14.17
N VAL A 235 -12.69 -37.69 15.40
CA VAL A 235 -13.78 -37.79 16.38
C VAL A 235 -13.71 -36.57 17.28
N ASP A 236 -14.82 -35.83 17.41
CA ASP A 236 -14.91 -34.68 18.30
C ASP A 236 -15.05 -35.12 19.77
N ASN A 237 -15.04 -34.15 20.69
CA ASN A 237 -15.15 -34.38 22.13
C ASN A 237 -16.51 -34.95 22.58
N THR A 238 -17.49 -35.04 21.68
CA THR A 238 -18.79 -35.69 21.91
C THR A 238 -18.85 -37.12 21.35
N GLY A 239 -17.79 -37.59 20.68
CA GLY A 239 -17.75 -38.88 20.03
C GLY A 239 -18.29 -38.88 18.59
N LYS A 240 -18.57 -37.70 18.02
CA LYS A 240 -19.10 -37.57 16.66
C LYS A 240 -17.97 -37.44 15.64
N THR A 241 -18.06 -38.17 14.53
CA THR A 241 -17.13 -38.01 13.41
C THR A 241 -17.36 -36.67 12.69
N ILE A 242 -16.29 -35.90 12.56
CA ILE A 242 -16.22 -34.66 11.79
C ILE A 242 -15.07 -34.72 10.78
N THR A 243 -15.11 -33.88 9.75
CA THR A 243 -14.05 -33.81 8.75
C THR A 243 -13.13 -32.62 9.04
N LEU A 244 -11.84 -32.89 9.24
CA LEU A 244 -10.80 -31.87 9.29
C LEU A 244 -10.06 -31.84 7.95
N GLN A 245 -9.92 -30.66 7.36
CA GLN A 245 -9.23 -30.49 6.08
C GLN A 245 -7.88 -29.81 6.29
N THR A 246 -6.81 -30.42 5.79
CA THR A 246 -5.46 -29.83 5.81
C THR A 246 -4.98 -29.56 4.38
N TYR A 247 -3.95 -28.72 4.25
CA TYR A 247 -3.25 -28.46 2.99
C TYR A 247 -1.79 -28.90 3.12
N THR A 248 -1.25 -29.54 2.08
CA THR A 248 0.18 -29.90 2.02
C THR A 248 0.73 -29.72 0.61
N THR A 249 1.96 -29.23 0.52
CA THR A 249 2.74 -29.19 -0.72
C THR A 249 3.48 -30.50 -1.00
N CYS A 250 3.55 -31.41 -0.02
CA CYS A 250 4.29 -32.68 -0.08
C CYS A 250 3.34 -33.87 0.18
N PRO A 251 2.38 -34.16 -0.73
CA PRO A 251 1.38 -35.21 -0.51
C PRO A 251 1.96 -36.62 -0.44
N GLU A 252 3.15 -36.85 -0.99
CA GLU A 252 3.87 -38.13 -0.94
C GLU A 252 4.23 -38.57 0.49
N THR A 253 4.27 -37.64 1.44
CA THR A 253 4.59 -37.94 2.85
C THR A 253 3.36 -38.38 3.66
N ILE A 254 2.19 -38.55 3.03
CA ILE A 254 0.92 -38.85 3.72
C ILE A 254 0.97 -40.10 4.61
N PHE A 255 1.71 -41.13 4.21
CA PHE A 255 1.87 -42.35 5.01
C PHE A 255 2.75 -42.16 6.25
N GLY A 256 3.45 -41.03 6.37
CA GLY A 256 4.26 -40.65 7.53
C GLY A 256 3.58 -39.68 8.49
N VAL A 257 2.31 -39.33 8.27
CA VAL A 257 1.56 -38.42 9.16
C VAL A 257 1.26 -39.14 10.48
N THR A 258 1.88 -38.68 11.56
CA THR A 258 1.73 -39.26 12.91
C THR A 258 0.81 -38.44 13.83
N PHE A 259 0.59 -37.16 13.51
CA PHE A 259 -0.35 -36.28 14.21
C PHE A 259 -0.77 -35.12 13.30
N LEU A 260 -1.85 -34.43 13.68
CA LEU A 260 -2.31 -33.21 13.05
C LEU A 260 -2.13 -32.04 14.02
N VAL A 261 -1.81 -30.87 13.50
CA VAL A 261 -1.75 -29.61 14.25
C VAL A 261 -2.84 -28.70 13.74
N ILE A 262 -3.52 -28.01 14.67
CA ILE A 262 -4.64 -27.12 14.37
C ILE A 262 -4.35 -25.74 14.95
N ALA A 263 -4.70 -24.70 14.21
CA ALA A 263 -4.49 -23.33 14.64
C ALA A 263 -5.37 -23.00 15.87
N PRO A 264 -4.86 -22.25 16.87
CA PRO A 264 -5.62 -21.89 18.07
C PRO A 264 -6.89 -21.07 17.84
N ASP A 265 -7.04 -20.47 16.67
CA ASP A 265 -8.20 -19.69 16.24
C ASP A 265 -9.07 -20.45 15.21
N HIS A 266 -8.78 -21.73 14.95
CA HIS A 266 -9.53 -22.53 14.00
C HIS A 266 -10.98 -22.77 14.50
N PRO A 267 -12.01 -22.63 13.65
CA PRO A 267 -13.42 -22.75 14.07
C PRO A 267 -13.83 -24.08 14.71
N LEU A 268 -13.06 -25.14 14.47
CA LEU A 268 -13.29 -26.48 15.02
C LEU A 268 -12.46 -26.77 16.29
N ILE A 269 -11.68 -25.83 16.81
CA ILE A 269 -10.80 -26.10 17.96
C ILE A 269 -11.61 -26.50 19.21
N ASP A 270 -12.70 -25.79 19.51
CA ASP A 270 -13.49 -25.99 20.73
C ASP A 270 -14.12 -27.38 20.83
N CYS A 271 -14.52 -27.96 19.69
CA CYS A 271 -15.10 -29.30 19.64
C CYS A 271 -14.05 -30.41 19.63
N LEU A 272 -12.78 -30.11 19.39
CA LEU A 272 -11.69 -31.09 19.41
C LEU A 272 -10.99 -31.17 20.78
N ILE A 273 -11.18 -30.17 21.64
CA ILE A 273 -10.62 -30.14 22.99
C ILE A 273 -11.41 -31.08 23.91
N THR A 274 -10.74 -32.07 24.48
CA THR A 274 -11.29 -32.95 25.52
C THR A 274 -11.41 -32.21 26.85
N GLU A 275 -12.35 -32.63 27.69
CA GLU A 275 -12.60 -31.96 28.97
C GLU A 275 -11.36 -31.99 29.90
N GLU A 276 -10.63 -33.10 29.89
CA GLU A 276 -9.38 -33.28 30.65
C GLU A 276 -8.28 -32.27 30.26
N LYS A 277 -8.31 -31.76 29.03
CA LYS A 277 -7.30 -30.84 28.48
C LYS A 277 -7.82 -29.42 28.26
N ARG A 278 -9.06 -29.14 28.65
CA ARG A 278 -9.72 -27.86 28.36
C ARG A 278 -9.00 -26.67 28.97
N GLU A 279 -8.68 -26.74 30.25
CA GLU A 279 -7.96 -25.65 30.94
C GLU A 279 -6.59 -25.37 30.32
N GLU A 280 -5.82 -26.41 30.00
CA GLU A 280 -4.50 -26.31 29.38
C GLU A 280 -4.59 -25.73 27.94
N ALA A 281 -5.56 -26.22 27.16
CA ALA A 281 -5.78 -25.77 25.78
C ALA A 281 -6.27 -24.32 25.72
N ASP A 282 -7.18 -23.93 26.60
CA ASP A 282 -7.70 -22.56 26.67
C ASP A 282 -6.60 -21.58 27.08
N ALA A 283 -5.75 -21.97 28.05
CA ALA A 283 -4.58 -21.18 28.45
C ALA A 283 -3.59 -21.01 27.28
N TYR A 284 -3.32 -22.07 26.53
CA TYR A 284 -2.47 -22.00 25.34
C TYR A 284 -3.08 -21.10 24.24
N CYS A 285 -4.37 -21.27 23.95
CA CYS A 285 -5.05 -20.45 22.95
C CYS A 285 -5.10 -18.96 23.36
N ALA A 286 -5.26 -18.67 24.64
CA ALA A 286 -5.16 -17.31 25.18
C ALA A 286 -3.72 -16.77 25.06
N HIS A 287 -2.72 -17.59 25.38
CA HIS A 287 -1.31 -17.19 25.26
C HIS A 287 -0.91 -16.90 23.81
N VAL A 288 -1.28 -17.74 22.85
CA VAL A 288 -0.93 -17.51 21.43
C VAL A 288 -1.54 -16.21 20.91
N LYS A 289 -2.74 -15.82 21.37
CA LYS A 289 -3.34 -14.51 21.03
C LYS A 289 -2.54 -13.31 21.55
N THR A 290 -1.59 -13.53 22.48
CA THR A 290 -0.68 -12.51 23.01
C THR A 290 0.70 -12.52 22.35
N ILE A 291 1.03 -13.55 21.56
CA ILE A 291 2.31 -13.67 20.86
C ILE A 291 2.23 -12.88 19.54
N PRO A 292 3.15 -11.94 19.28
CA PRO A 292 3.22 -11.28 17.98
C PRO A 292 3.59 -12.26 16.85
N HIS A 293 2.94 -12.10 15.69
CA HIS A 293 2.98 -13.08 14.59
C HIS A 293 4.34 -13.19 13.87
N ASP A 294 5.26 -12.29 14.17
CA ASP A 294 6.64 -12.14 13.68
C ASP A 294 7.60 -13.22 14.23
N LEU A 295 7.11 -14.15 15.06
CA LEU A 295 7.84 -15.31 15.60
C LEU A 295 7.31 -16.68 15.14
N GLN A 296 6.38 -16.72 14.17
CA GLN A 296 5.91 -17.96 13.51
C GLN A 296 6.37 -18.01 12.06
#